data_AF-A0A519LCR4-F1
#
_entry.id   AF-A0A519LCR4-F1
#
_cell.length_a   1.000
_cell.length_b   1.000
_cell.length_c   1.000
_cell.angle_alpha   90.00
_cell.angle_beta   90.00
_cell.angle_gamma   90.00
#
_symmetry.space_group_name_H-M   'P 1'
#
loop_
_entity.id
_entity.type
_entity.pdbx_description
1 polymer ?
#
loop_
_entity_poly.entity_id
_entity_poly.type
_entity_poly.pdbx_seq_one_letter_code
_entity_poly.pdbx_strand_id
1 'polypeptide(L)' 'MPISAVAEDGPEEGEHGGVGLRFRCLDGSSCIQRGHLTQITDQVDEHVIPFETMERARAFSRQVSDLKAACAAH' A
#
# COMPACT_ATOMS: atom_id res chain seq x y z
N MET A 1 -0.67 14.90 0.46
CA MET A 1 -2.01 14.30 0.31
C MET A 1 -2.34 13.58 1.61
N PRO A 2 -3.58 13.65 2.13
CA PRO A 2 -3.92 12.91 3.35
C PRO A 2 -3.84 11.40 3.11
N ILE A 3 -3.41 10.64 4.12
CA ILE A 3 -3.31 9.17 4.05
C ILE A 3 -4.67 8.49 3.76
N SER A 4 -5.77 9.18 4.05
CA SER A 4 -7.14 8.76 3.75
C SER A 4 -7.47 8.70 2.26
N ALA A 5 -6.69 9.37 1.40
CA ALA A 5 -6.87 9.32 -0.05
C ALA A 5 -6.18 8.12 -0.72
N VAL A 6 -5.54 7.24 0.06
CA VAL A 6 -4.97 5.97 -0.41
C VAL A 6 -5.83 4.82 0.12
N ALA A 7 -6.38 3.99 -0.76
CA ALA A 7 -7.07 2.75 -0.42
C ALA A 7 -6.11 1.56 -0.40
N GLU A 8 -6.42 0.59 0.46
CA GLU A 8 -5.76 -0.71 0.53
C GLU A 8 -6.81 -1.75 0.13
N ASP A 9 -6.54 -2.54 -0.92
CA ASP A 9 -7.50 -3.54 -1.44
C ASP A 9 -7.43 -4.89 -0.70
N GLY A 10 -6.59 -4.97 0.33
CA GLY A 10 -6.34 -6.16 1.14
C GLY A 10 -5.28 -7.09 0.55
N PRO A 11 -4.80 -8.07 1.33
CA PRO A 11 -3.77 -8.99 0.89
C PRO A 11 -4.33 -10.06 -0.05
N GLU A 12 -3.70 -10.22 -1.21
CA GLU A 12 -4.08 -11.15 -2.27
C GLU A 12 -2.92 -12.09 -2.63
N GLU A 13 -3.23 -13.23 -3.24
CA GLU A 13 -2.21 -14.07 -3.88
C GLU A 13 -1.63 -13.29 -5.08
N GLY A 14 -0.34 -13.05 -5.06
CA GLY A 14 0.40 -12.34 -6.09
C GLY A 14 0.87 -13.26 -7.22
N GLU A 15 1.33 -12.65 -8.31
CA GLU A 15 1.93 -13.40 -9.42
C GLU A 15 3.16 -14.19 -8.95
N HIS A 16 3.36 -15.37 -9.54
CA HIS A 16 4.42 -16.33 -9.18
C HIS A 16 4.29 -16.97 -7.78
N GLY A 17 3.10 -16.99 -7.18
CA GLY A 17 2.84 -17.67 -5.91
C GLY A 17 3.30 -16.89 -4.68
N GLY A 18 3.62 -15.60 -4.85
CA GLY A 18 3.87 -14.67 -3.74
C GLY A 18 2.57 -14.15 -3.12
N VAL A 19 2.68 -13.29 -2.11
CA VAL A 19 1.55 -12.53 -1.58
C VAL A 19 1.77 -11.05 -1.86
N GLY A 20 0.74 -10.35 -2.32
CA GLY A 20 0.78 -8.92 -2.58
C GLY A 20 -0.21 -8.16 -1.71
N LEU A 21 0.16 -6.96 -1.27
CA LEU A 21 -0.77 -5.98 -0.71
C LEU A 21 -0.83 -4.78 -1.65
N ARG A 22 -2.01 -4.55 -2.26
CA ARG A 22 -2.21 -3.47 -3.23
C ARG A 22 -2.66 -2.19 -2.53
N PHE A 23 -2.02 -1.08 -2.90
CA PHE A 23 -2.38 0.28 -2.52
C PHE A 23 -2.68 1.11 -3.76
N ARG A 24 -3.74 1.93 -3.68
CA ARG A 24 -4.21 2.75 -4.81
C ARG A 24 -4.66 4.14 -4.35
N CYS A 25 -4.36 5.17 -5.14
CA CYS A 25 -4.87 6.52 -4.92
C CYS A 25 -6.35 6.57 -5.34
N LEU A 26 -7.24 7.01 -4.45
CA LEU A 26 -8.70 6.99 -4.66
C LEU A 26 -9.19 7.98 -5.72
N ASP A 27 -8.46 9.07 -5.92
CA ASP A 27 -8.79 10.16 -6.83
C ASP A 27 -8.19 9.99 -8.24
N GLY A 28 -7.54 8.85 -8.51
CA GLY A 28 -6.82 8.60 -9.76
C GLY A 28 -5.57 9.47 -9.93
N SER A 29 -5.13 10.17 -8.88
CA SER A 29 -3.86 10.89 -8.90
C SER A 29 -2.69 9.90 -8.82
N SER A 30 -1.57 10.25 -9.44
CA SER A 30 -0.31 9.55 -9.22
C SER A 30 0.32 10.12 -7.94
N CYS A 31 0.09 9.45 -6.80
CA CYS A 31 0.42 9.99 -5.48
C CYS A 31 1.41 9.13 -4.69
N ILE A 32 1.65 7.89 -5.14
CA ILE A 32 2.55 6.94 -4.48
C ILE A 32 3.92 7.01 -5.15
N GLN A 33 4.98 7.17 -4.36
CA GLN A 33 6.34 7.09 -4.90
C GLN A 33 6.65 5.63 -5.23
N ARG A 34 6.94 5.35 -6.49
CA ARG A 34 7.47 4.06 -6.91
C ARG A 34 8.97 4.07 -6.61
N GLY A 35 9.55 3.07 -5.93
CA GLY A 35 11.00 2.87 -6.06
C GLY A 35 11.84 2.18 -4.98
N HIS A 36 12.99 1.64 -5.43
CA HIS A 36 14.11 1.19 -4.61
C HIS A 36 15.01 2.37 -4.25
N LEU A 37 14.80 2.94 -3.06
CA LEU A 37 15.66 3.76 -2.17
C LEU A 37 16.75 4.74 -2.67
N THR A 38 17.04 4.95 -3.96
CA THR A 38 18.13 5.89 -4.35
C THR A 38 17.90 6.70 -5.62
N GLN A 39 16.87 6.45 -6.44
CA GLN A 39 16.78 7.08 -7.76
C GLN A 39 15.40 7.48 -8.28
N ILE A 40 14.34 7.60 -7.46
CA ILE A 40 12.98 7.61 -8.04
C ILE A 40 12.16 8.86 -7.71
N THR A 41 11.83 9.60 -8.78
CA THR A 41 10.88 10.73 -8.82
C THR A 41 9.52 10.33 -9.40
N ASP A 42 9.37 9.12 -9.92
CA ASP A 42 8.14 8.68 -10.57
C ASP A 42 7.04 8.36 -9.55
N GLN A 43 5.92 9.03 -9.74
CA GLN A 43 4.69 8.78 -8.98
C GLN A 43 3.79 7.82 -9.77
N VAL A 44 3.11 6.95 -9.03
CA VAL A 44 2.10 6.01 -9.55
C VAL A 44 0.80 6.15 -8.78
N ASP A 45 -0.28 5.74 -9.41
CA ASP A 45 -1.63 5.67 -8.84
C ASP A 45 -1.90 4.32 -8.16
N GLU A 46 -1.13 3.28 -8.48
CA GLU A 46 -1.17 1.95 -7.87
C GLU A 46 0.24 1.43 -7.51
N HIS A 47 0.38 0.80 -6.33
CA HIS A 47 1.58 0.09 -5.93
C HIS A 47 1.26 -1.21 -5.19
N VAL A 48 1.99 -2.29 -5.52
CA VAL A 48 1.87 -3.59 -4.85
C VAL A 48 3.13 -3.84 -4.02
N ILE A 49 2.95 -4.05 -2.72
CA ILE A 49 4.03 -4.43 -1.82
C ILE A 49 4.09 -5.96 -1.77
N PRO A 50 5.20 -6.60 -2.18
CA PRO A 50 5.35 -8.04 -2.10
C PRO A 50 5.65 -8.49 -0.68
N PHE A 51 5.09 -9.62 -0.29
CA PHE A 51 5.32 -10.31 0.98
C PHE A 51 5.66 -11.78 0.75
N GLU A 52 6.54 -12.30 1.59
CA GLU A 52 6.89 -13.72 1.61
C GLU A 52 5.71 -14.61 2.03
N THR A 53 4.82 -14.11 2.90
CA THR A 53 3.71 -14.90 3.45
C THR A 53 2.44 -14.07 3.63
N MET A 54 1.28 -14.77 3.58
CA MET A 54 -0.04 -14.18 3.80
C MET A 54 -0.21 -13.61 5.21
N GLU A 55 0.40 -14.26 6.20
CA GLU A 55 0.38 -13.80 7.59
C GLU A 55 1.07 -12.43 7.74
N ARG A 56 2.22 -12.23 7.10
CA ARG A 56 2.93 -10.95 7.14
C ARG A 56 2.16 -9.85 6.42
N ALA A 57 1.58 -10.15 5.27
CA ALA A 57 0.74 -9.19 4.54
C ALA A 57 -0.46 -8.75 5.38
N ARG A 58 -1.14 -9.69 6.06
CA ARG A 58 -2.25 -9.39 6.98
C ARG A 58 -1.81 -8.60 8.22
N ALA A 59 -0.66 -8.92 8.80
CA ALA A 59 -0.13 -8.18 9.93
C ALA A 59 0.17 -6.72 9.57
N PHE A 60 0.79 -6.50 8.40
CA PHE A 60 1.08 -5.16 7.90
C PHE A 60 -0.18 -4.38 7.53
N SER A 61 -1.13 -5.01 6.83
CA SER A 61 -2.47 -4.44 6.54
C SER A 61 -3.18 -3.92 7.78
N ARG A 62 -3.15 -4.69 8.88
CA ARG A 62 -3.71 -4.24 10.17
C ARG A 62 -2.97 -3.01 10.73
N GLN A 63 -1.64 -3.01 10.71
CA GLN A 63 -0.86 -1.86 11.17
C GLN A 63 -1.17 -0.59 10.38
N VAL A 64 -1.32 -0.70 9.06
CA VAL A 64 -1.70 0.43 8.20
C VAL A 64 -3.10 0.93 8.52
N SER A 65 -4.05 0.01 8.74
CA SER A 65 -5.42 0.34 9.12
C SER A 65 -5.48 1.07 10.47
N ASP A 66 -4.74 0.58 11.48
CA ASP A 66 -4.65 1.21 12.81
C ASP A 66 -4.03 2.61 12.73
N LEU A 67 -2.99 2.78 11.91
CA LEU A 67 -2.35 4.08 11.67
C LEU A 67 -3.32 5.06 10.99
N LYS A 68 -4.04 4.62 9.96
CA LYS A 68 -5.06 5.45 9.28
C LYS A 68 -6.15 5.89 10.27
N ALA A 69 -6.62 4.99 11.12
CA ALA A 69 -7.62 5.29 12.14
C ALA A 69 -7.10 6.32 13.16
N ALA A 70 -5.86 6.16 13.63
CA ALA A 70 -5.22 7.12 14.54
C ALA A 70 -5.07 8.50 13.90
N CYS A 71 -4.67 8.57 12.63
CA CYS A 71 -4.56 9.84 11.90
C CYS A 71 -5.91 10.50 11.59
N ALA A 72 -7.00 9.73 11.47
CA ALA A 72 -8.34 10.28 11.24
C ALA A 72 -9.01 10.81 12.52
N ALA A 73 -8.51 10.41 13.69
CA ALA A 73 -9.02 10.86 14.99
C ALA A 73 -8.44 12.23 15.44
N HIS A 74 -7.55 12.83 14.64
CA HIS A 74 -6.88 14.11 14.88
C HIS A 74 -7.20 15.12 13.78
#